data_AF-A0A7C2P0L2-F1
#
_entry.id   AF-A0A7C2P0L2-F1
#
_cell.length_a   1.000
_cell.length_b   1.000
_cell.length_c   1.000
_cell.angle_alpha   90.00
_cell.angle_beta   90.00
_cell.angle_gamma   90.00
#
_symmetry.space_group_name_H-M   'P 1'
#
loop_
_entity.id
_entity.type
_entity.pdbx_description
1 polymer ?
#
loop_
_entity_poly.entity_id
_entity_poly.type
_entity_poly.pdbx_seq_one_letter_code
_entity_poly.pdbx_strand_id
1 'polypeptide(L)'
;MRCKNRAPRHADRPERGSCARPGGLRPELRVSRRPAAPREVVVRCPCWAFRVPAPLAAATAGEARPRGWYPSHVCARYSLTAPAPQVEAFLEATAEAALRARYNVAPGQDAAVAIRSDGGARVLVPQRFGLEPGADGARVVNARAETAAGRPLFLDAFRCRRALVPADGFYEWRRRRDRPEPFHVTLREGGLFAMAALWQPHAAHGAHGARGAFAILTGPAPAPLRALHDRVPILVEPAGFDAWLDPRTGVDEARALLRNELAGSLVFRAVDPRVNDPAFDDPACLAPAPQLSLL
;
A
#
# COMPACT_ATOMS: atom_id res chain seq x y z
N MET A 1 -66.95 4.87 -34.59
CA MET A 1 -67.81 5.67 -35.48
C MET A 1 -67.02 6.87 -35.99
N ARG A 2 -66.92 7.01 -37.33
CA ARG A 2 -66.57 8.18 -38.22
C ARG A 2 -65.53 9.20 -37.69
N CYS A 3 -64.29 9.33 -38.19
CA CYS A 3 -63.73 9.53 -39.55
C CYS A 3 -63.68 11.01 -40.03
N LYS A 4 -62.49 11.40 -40.53
CA LYS A 4 -62.09 12.53 -41.43
C LYS A 4 -61.43 13.76 -40.76
N ASN A 5 -60.17 14.13 -40.99
CA ASN A 5 -59.30 14.39 -42.16
C ASN A 5 -59.21 15.87 -42.60
N ARG A 6 -57.94 16.36 -42.63
CA ARG A 6 -57.26 17.26 -43.60
C ARG A 6 -57.53 18.79 -43.61
N ALA A 7 -56.47 19.55 -43.21
CA ALA A 7 -55.62 20.54 -43.93
C ALA A 7 -56.27 21.60 -44.88
N PRO A 8 -55.53 22.55 -45.53
CA PRO A 8 -54.19 23.17 -45.34
C PRO A 8 -54.24 24.73 -45.43
N ARG A 9 -53.09 25.45 -45.47
CA ARG A 9 -52.70 26.43 -46.53
C ARG A 9 -51.53 27.36 -46.13
N HIS A 10 -50.62 27.56 -47.09
CA HIS A 10 -49.58 28.59 -47.18
C HIS A 10 -50.17 30.00 -47.37
N ALA A 11 -49.45 31.05 -46.93
CA ALA A 11 -49.22 32.30 -47.69
C ALA A 11 -48.18 33.24 -47.03
N ASP A 12 -47.19 33.59 -47.85
CA ASP A 12 -46.38 34.82 -48.01
C ASP A 12 -46.01 35.86 -46.92
N ARG A 13 -44.76 36.33 -47.15
CA ARG A 13 -43.91 37.46 -46.66
C ARG A 13 -44.60 38.85 -46.65
N PRO A 14 -44.08 39.91 -45.95
CA PRO A 14 -42.75 40.49 -46.25
C PRO A 14 -41.96 41.14 -45.10
N GLU A 15 -40.74 41.54 -45.46
CA GLU A 15 -39.67 42.22 -44.72
C GLU A 15 -40.07 43.52 -44.03
N ARG A 16 -39.40 43.84 -42.91
CA ARG A 16 -38.81 45.16 -42.59
C ARG A 16 -38.10 45.15 -41.23
N GLY A 17 -36.96 45.84 -41.17
CA GLY A 17 -36.64 46.66 -39.99
C GLY A 17 -35.61 46.11 -39.00
N SER A 18 -34.33 46.31 -39.34
CA SER A 18 -33.26 46.75 -38.44
C SER A 18 -33.70 47.23 -37.04
N CYS A 19 -33.11 46.67 -35.98
CA CYS A 19 -32.42 47.46 -34.96
C CYS A 19 -31.56 46.57 -34.05
N ALA A 20 -30.26 46.85 -34.02
CA ALA A 20 -29.30 46.26 -33.08
C ALA A 20 -29.61 46.67 -31.63
N ARG A 21 -29.41 45.75 -30.67
CA ARG A 21 -29.13 46.03 -29.25
C ARG A 21 -28.51 44.78 -28.57
N PRO A 22 -27.77 44.96 -27.45
CA PRO A 22 -26.44 44.38 -27.27
C PRO A 22 -26.43 43.08 -26.44
N GLY A 23 -25.28 42.42 -26.47
CA GLY A 23 -25.00 41.14 -25.83
C GLY A 23 -25.41 41.05 -24.36
N GLY A 24 -26.28 40.09 -24.07
CA GLY A 24 -26.48 39.53 -22.74
C GLY A 24 -25.63 38.27 -22.60
N LEU A 25 -24.51 38.38 -21.87
CA LEU A 25 -23.81 37.23 -21.31
C LEU A 25 -24.77 36.51 -20.36
N ARG A 26 -25.23 35.31 -20.74
CA ARG A 26 -25.86 34.39 -19.79
C ARG A 26 -24.74 33.86 -18.87
N PRO A 27 -24.83 34.00 -17.54
CA PRO A 27 -23.88 33.32 -16.68
C PRO A 27 -24.17 31.82 -16.75
N GLU A 28 -23.25 31.06 -17.32
CA GLU A 28 -23.20 29.62 -17.10
C GLU A 28 -23.02 29.37 -15.60
N LEU A 29 -24.04 28.80 -14.96
CA LEU A 29 -23.92 28.22 -13.62
C LEU A 29 -22.91 27.07 -13.70
N ARG A 30 -21.62 27.38 -13.51
CA ARG A 30 -20.61 26.39 -13.14
C ARG A 30 -20.99 25.86 -11.77
N VAL A 31 -21.67 24.72 -11.75
CA VAL A 31 -21.74 23.86 -10.56
C VAL A 31 -20.32 23.35 -10.31
N SER A 32 -19.57 24.12 -9.53
CA SER A 32 -18.34 23.69 -8.90
C SER A 32 -18.70 22.52 -7.96
N ARG A 33 -18.61 21.29 -8.45
CA ARG A 33 -18.56 20.12 -7.57
C ARG A 33 -17.25 20.21 -6.80
N ARG A 34 -17.29 20.80 -5.60
CA ARG A 34 -16.20 20.66 -4.63
C ARG A 34 -15.97 19.15 -4.46
N PRO A 35 -14.73 18.64 -4.58
CA PRO A 35 -14.47 17.26 -4.19
C PRO A 35 -14.93 17.10 -2.74
N ALA A 36 -15.65 16.01 -2.47
CA ALA A 36 -16.08 15.69 -1.11
C ALA A 36 -14.85 15.72 -0.20
N ALA A 37 -14.97 16.36 0.97
CA ALA A 37 -13.92 16.31 1.97
C ALA A 37 -13.57 14.82 2.24
N PRO A 38 -12.28 14.48 2.43
CA PRO A 38 -11.90 13.11 2.74
C PRO A 38 -12.70 12.66 3.97
N ARG A 39 -13.44 11.56 3.82
CA ARG A 39 -14.19 10.97 4.92
C ARG A 39 -13.17 10.49 5.94
N GLU A 40 -13.17 11.10 7.12
CA GLU A 40 -12.31 10.68 8.22
C GLU A 40 -12.72 9.27 8.64
N VAL A 41 -11.89 8.27 8.34
CA VAL A 41 -12.08 6.92 8.86
C VAL A 41 -11.46 6.87 10.25
N VAL A 42 -12.33 6.78 11.25
CA VAL A 42 -11.91 6.55 12.62
C VAL A 42 -11.67 5.05 12.78
N VAL A 43 -10.52 4.68 13.36
CA VAL A 43 -10.16 3.30 13.69
C VAL A 43 -9.97 3.21 15.20
N ARG A 44 -10.97 2.70 15.92
CA ARG A 44 -10.97 2.42 17.36
C ARG A 44 -10.70 0.95 17.62
N CYS A 45 -9.46 0.63 17.98
CA CYS A 45 -9.10 -0.71 18.44
C CYS A 45 -9.64 -0.98 19.85
N PRO A 46 -10.38 -2.07 20.13
CA PRO A 46 -10.86 -2.43 21.48
C PRO A 46 -9.75 -2.55 22.54
N CYS A 47 -8.51 -2.85 22.12
CA CYS A 47 -7.32 -2.90 22.96
C CYS A 47 -6.97 -1.58 23.68
N TRP A 48 -7.47 -0.44 23.18
CA TRP A 48 -7.15 0.88 23.72
C TRP A 48 -7.73 1.13 25.13
N ALA A 49 -8.74 0.37 25.54
CA ALA A 49 -9.38 0.54 26.85
C ALA A 49 -8.48 0.12 28.02
N PHE A 50 -7.34 -0.55 27.75
CA PHE A 50 -6.40 -0.99 28.78
C PHE A 50 -4.95 -0.57 28.48
N ARG A 51 -4.51 0.47 29.19
CA ARG A 51 -3.13 0.88 29.51
C ARG A 51 -2.20 1.20 28.33
N VAL A 52 -1.89 2.49 28.20
CA VAL A 52 -0.60 2.99 27.68
C VAL A 52 0.45 2.76 28.79
N PRO A 53 1.46 1.89 28.64
CA PRO A 53 2.59 1.91 29.55
C PRO A 53 3.38 3.21 29.35
N ALA A 54 3.84 3.79 30.46
CA ALA A 54 4.75 4.93 30.46
C ALA A 54 5.97 4.68 29.54
N PRO A 55 6.55 5.72 28.93
CA PRO A 55 7.69 5.56 28.04
C PRO A 55 8.85 4.84 28.76
N LEU A 56 9.36 3.78 28.14
CA LEU A 56 10.62 3.17 28.54
C LEU A 56 11.71 4.24 28.47
N ALA A 57 12.40 4.45 29.59
CA ALA A 57 13.45 5.44 29.74
C ALA A 57 14.53 5.27 28.64
N ALA A 58 14.88 6.40 28.02
CA ALA A 58 15.87 6.48 26.97
C ALA A 58 17.27 6.07 27.48
N ALA A 59 17.88 5.09 26.83
CA ALA A 59 19.33 4.91 26.90
C ALA A 59 19.98 6.00 26.03
N THR A 60 20.96 6.70 26.60
CA THR A 60 21.63 7.87 26.03
C THR A 60 22.32 7.57 24.70
N ALA A 61 22.15 8.51 23.76
CA ALA A 61 22.72 8.51 22.44
C ALA A 61 24.26 8.62 22.44
N GLY A 62 24.90 7.87 21.56
CA GLY A 62 26.30 8.00 21.20
C GLY A 62 26.48 7.82 19.69
N GLU A 63 26.95 8.91 19.07
CA GLU A 63 27.58 9.02 17.76
C GLU A 63 26.77 8.94 16.45
N ALA A 64 26.91 10.02 15.68
CA ALA A 64 26.48 10.16 14.30
C ALA A 64 27.16 9.10 13.41
N ARG A 65 26.37 8.45 12.54
CA ARG A 65 26.86 7.50 11.54
C ARG A 65 26.81 8.09 10.12
N PRO A 66 27.80 7.78 9.27
CA PRO A 66 28.00 8.42 7.98
C PRO A 66 26.94 8.00 6.95
N ARG A 67 26.74 8.82 5.92
CA ARG A 67 25.99 8.48 4.71
C ARG A 67 26.73 7.35 3.98
N GLY A 68 26.24 6.13 4.10
CA GLY A 68 26.81 4.98 3.41
C GLY A 68 25.95 3.74 3.60
N TRP A 69 25.46 3.21 2.48
CA TRP A 69 25.01 1.83 2.28
C TRP A 69 24.09 1.24 3.38
N TYR A 70 22.77 1.36 3.19
CA TYR A 70 21.81 0.66 4.04
C TYR A 70 22.06 -0.85 3.95
N PRO A 71 22.40 -1.54 5.06
CA PRO A 71 22.50 -2.99 5.05
C PRO A 71 21.14 -3.52 4.60
N SER A 72 21.19 -4.43 3.62
CA SER A 72 20.08 -5.17 3.04
C SER A 72 19.08 -5.62 4.12
N HIS A 73 18.08 -4.77 4.38
CA HIS A 73 16.90 -5.18 5.08
C HIS A 73 16.11 -6.03 4.09
N VAL A 74 15.93 -7.31 4.42
CA VAL A 74 15.09 -8.26 3.69
C VAL A 74 13.78 -7.59 3.26
N CYS A 75 13.27 -7.83 2.06
CA CYS A 75 11.92 -7.41 1.64
C CYS A 75 11.59 -5.92 1.87
N ALA A 76 12.59 -5.04 1.92
CA ALA A 76 12.39 -3.64 2.23
C ALA A 76 11.90 -2.83 1.02
N ARG A 77 11.81 -3.44 -0.16
CA ARG A 77 11.33 -2.76 -1.37
C ARG A 77 10.30 -3.59 -2.10
N TYR A 78 9.28 -2.92 -2.63
CA TYR A 78 8.24 -3.58 -3.41
C TYR A 78 7.61 -2.68 -4.46
N SER A 79 6.86 -3.30 -5.38
CA SER A 79 6.11 -2.63 -6.43
C SER A 79 4.60 -2.83 -6.23
N LEU A 80 3.85 -1.82 -6.63
CA LEU A 80 2.40 -1.82 -6.76
C LEU A 80 2.06 -0.95 -7.97
N THR A 81 2.14 -1.56 -9.15
CA THR A 81 1.87 -0.94 -10.45
C THR A 81 0.45 -1.16 -10.93
N ALA A 82 -0.26 -2.15 -10.37
CA ALA A 82 -1.66 -2.43 -10.67
C ALA A 82 -2.55 -1.18 -10.51
N PRO A 83 -3.52 -0.95 -11.43
CA PRO A 83 -4.46 0.15 -11.33
C PRO A 83 -5.33 0.07 -10.07
N ALA A 84 -5.76 1.23 -9.55
CA ALA A 84 -6.55 1.31 -8.33
C ALA A 84 -7.77 0.38 -8.30
N PRO A 85 -8.60 0.28 -9.35
CA PRO A 85 -9.77 -0.61 -9.34
C PRO A 85 -9.41 -2.10 -9.18
N GLN A 86 -8.25 -2.51 -9.72
CA GLN A 86 -7.78 -3.89 -9.57
C GLN A 86 -7.33 -4.17 -8.13
N VAL A 87 -6.67 -3.21 -7.49
CA VAL A 87 -6.24 -3.32 -6.09
C VAL A 87 -7.45 -3.33 -5.14
N GLU A 88 -8.43 -2.44 -5.39
CA GLU A 88 -9.68 -2.38 -4.62
C GLU A 88 -10.49 -3.67 -4.75
N ALA A 89 -10.62 -4.21 -5.97
CA ALA A 89 -11.31 -5.48 -6.20
C ALA A 89 -10.57 -6.66 -5.54
N PHE A 90 -9.24 -6.73 -5.66
CA PHE A 90 -8.43 -7.79 -5.06
C PHE A 90 -8.54 -7.83 -3.54
N LEU A 91 -8.55 -6.66 -2.89
CA LEU A 91 -8.64 -6.56 -1.43
C LEU A 91 -10.09 -6.46 -0.92
N GLU A 92 -11.07 -6.35 -1.80
CA GLU A 92 -12.46 -5.96 -1.49
C GLU A 92 -12.49 -4.73 -0.55
N ALA A 93 -11.69 -3.72 -0.89
CA ALA A 93 -11.46 -2.54 -0.07
C ALA A 93 -11.75 -1.26 -0.86
N THR A 94 -12.14 -0.21 -0.15
CA THR A 94 -12.30 1.13 -0.74
C THR A 94 -11.06 1.97 -0.43
N ALA A 95 -10.48 2.64 -1.43
CA ALA A 95 -9.38 3.56 -1.22
C ALA A 95 -9.87 4.95 -0.79
N GLU A 96 -9.25 5.49 0.26
CA GLU A 96 -9.53 6.86 0.71
C GLU A 96 -8.91 7.92 -0.20
N ALA A 97 -7.88 7.54 -0.96
CA ALA A 97 -7.16 8.38 -1.89
C ALA A 97 -6.83 7.63 -3.17
N ALA A 98 -6.66 8.38 -4.27
CA ALA A 98 -6.26 7.81 -5.54
C ALA A 98 -4.91 7.07 -5.41
N LEU A 99 -4.89 5.79 -5.76
CA LEU A 99 -3.66 5.01 -5.84
C LEU A 99 -2.93 5.38 -7.13
N ARG A 100 -1.63 5.68 -6.99
CA ARG A 100 -0.71 5.80 -8.12
C ARG A 100 0.13 4.55 -8.24
N ALA A 101 0.52 4.20 -9.46
CA ALA A 101 1.53 3.17 -9.68
C ALA A 101 2.83 3.53 -8.95
N ARG A 102 3.37 2.55 -8.23
CA ARG A 102 4.66 2.61 -7.53
C ARG A 102 5.51 1.47 -8.05
N TYR A 103 6.64 1.79 -8.63
CA TYR A 103 7.60 0.80 -9.10
C TYR A 103 8.59 0.44 -8.00
N ASN A 104 8.79 1.32 -7.01
CA ASN A 104 9.89 1.18 -6.08
C ASN A 104 9.59 1.75 -4.68
N VAL A 105 8.56 1.22 -4.02
CA VAL A 105 8.23 1.59 -2.63
C VAL A 105 9.39 1.24 -1.70
N ALA A 106 9.78 2.19 -0.84
CA ALA A 106 10.91 2.05 0.08
C ALA A 106 10.54 2.42 1.52
N PRO A 107 11.37 2.03 2.52
CA PRO A 107 11.18 2.45 3.90
C PRO A 107 11.23 3.96 4.05
N GLY A 108 10.46 4.48 5.00
CA GLY A 108 10.30 5.90 5.21
C GLY A 108 9.49 6.59 4.11
N GLN A 109 8.77 5.86 3.27
CA GLN A 109 7.77 6.42 2.36
C GLN A 109 6.37 6.05 2.84
N ASP A 110 5.38 6.81 2.39
CA ASP A 110 3.99 6.44 2.59
C ASP A 110 3.56 5.45 1.51
N ALA A 111 2.78 4.45 1.93
CA ALA A 111 2.24 3.41 1.09
C ALA A 111 0.82 3.05 1.51
N ALA A 112 0.01 2.65 0.53
CA ALA A 112 -1.34 2.19 0.80
C ALA A 112 -1.30 0.79 1.41
N VAL A 113 -2.00 0.61 2.53
CA VAL A 113 -2.21 -0.68 3.17
C VAL A 113 -3.67 -0.85 3.50
N ALA A 114 -4.17 -2.09 3.42
CA ALA A 114 -5.53 -2.41 3.79
C ALA A 114 -5.61 -2.72 5.29
N ILE A 115 -6.57 -2.08 5.95
CA ILE A 115 -6.92 -2.32 7.35
C ILE A 115 -8.42 -2.51 7.48
N ARG A 116 -8.86 -3.06 8.62
CA ARG A 116 -10.28 -3.10 8.98
C ARG A 116 -10.68 -1.78 9.64
N SER A 117 -11.66 -1.10 9.06
CA SER A 117 -12.32 0.06 9.69
C SER A 117 -13.23 -0.36 10.84
N ASP A 118 -13.69 0.60 11.64
CA ASP A 118 -14.63 0.35 12.75
C ASP A 118 -15.97 -0.24 12.27
N GLY A 119 -16.41 0.13 11.06
CA GLY A 119 -17.60 -0.44 10.43
C GLY A 119 -17.41 -1.87 9.92
N GLY A 120 -16.22 -2.46 10.10
CA GLY A 120 -15.89 -3.80 9.66
C GLY A 120 -15.50 -3.92 8.17
N ALA A 121 -15.62 -2.84 7.40
CA ALA A 121 -15.18 -2.78 6.01
C ALA A 121 -13.66 -2.67 5.91
N ARG A 122 -13.09 -3.22 4.83
CA ARG A 122 -11.67 -3.05 4.51
C ARG A 122 -11.47 -1.72 3.81
N VAL A 123 -10.47 -0.97 4.24
CA VAL A 123 -10.15 0.35 3.69
C VAL A 123 -8.67 0.42 3.36
N LEU A 124 -8.33 1.04 2.23
CA LEU A 124 -6.96 1.31 1.82
C LEU A 124 -6.54 2.70 2.29
N VAL A 125 -5.58 2.73 3.22
CA VAL A 125 -5.12 3.93 3.90
C VAL A 125 -3.62 4.14 3.71
N PRO A 126 -3.15 5.40 3.59
CA PRO A 126 -1.72 5.68 3.56
C PRO A 126 -1.10 5.48 4.96
N GLN A 127 -0.07 4.65 5.04
CA GLN A 127 0.72 4.40 6.26
C GLN A 127 2.21 4.54 5.93
N ARG A 128 3.00 4.98 6.91
CA ARG A 128 4.46 5.11 6.79
C ARG A 128 5.10 3.73 6.81
N PHE A 129 5.96 3.41 5.85
CA PHE A 129 6.66 2.12 5.84
C PHE A 129 7.86 2.15 6.80
N GLY A 130 7.76 1.42 7.91
CA GLY A 130 8.79 1.31 8.95
C GLY A 130 8.33 1.90 10.28
N LEU A 131 8.22 1.04 11.31
CA LEU A 131 7.89 1.46 12.67
C LEU A 131 9.07 2.20 13.30
N GLU A 132 8.77 3.23 14.10
CA GLU A 132 9.76 4.05 14.82
C GLU A 132 9.56 3.84 16.33
N PRO A 133 10.19 2.82 16.94
CA PRO A 133 9.96 2.46 18.34
C PRO A 133 10.58 3.44 19.36
N GLY A 134 11.45 4.33 18.91
CA GLY A 134 12.15 5.32 19.74
C GLY A 134 12.40 6.61 18.98
N ALA A 135 12.96 7.60 19.67
CA ALA A 135 13.22 8.93 19.12
C ALA A 135 14.53 9.03 18.33
N ASP A 136 15.30 7.95 18.21
CA ASP A 136 16.59 7.88 17.51
C ASP A 136 16.46 7.82 15.98
N GLY A 137 15.23 7.72 15.46
CA GLY A 137 14.94 7.64 14.04
C GLY A 137 15.23 6.27 13.42
N ALA A 138 15.55 5.25 14.24
CA ALA A 138 15.70 3.88 13.78
C ALA A 138 14.35 3.32 13.31
N ARG A 139 14.38 2.62 12.17
CA ARG A 139 13.16 2.06 11.56
C ARG A 139 13.17 0.54 11.59
N VAL A 140 12.05 -0.02 12.02
CA VAL A 140 11.77 -1.45 11.97
C VAL A 140 10.80 -1.70 10.83
N VAL A 141 11.35 -2.13 9.69
CA VAL A 141 10.58 -2.35 8.45
C VAL A 141 9.99 -3.76 8.36
N ASN A 142 10.57 -4.73 9.09
CA ASN A 142 10.11 -6.10 9.11
C ASN A 142 9.96 -6.66 10.52
N ALA A 143 9.05 -7.60 10.66
CA ALA A 143 8.86 -8.44 11.82
C ALA A 143 8.96 -9.92 11.41
N ARG A 144 9.58 -10.77 12.24
CA ARG A 144 9.62 -12.22 11.98
C ARG A 144 8.31 -12.84 12.43
N ALA A 145 7.57 -13.48 11.52
CA ALA A 145 6.27 -14.09 11.80
C ALA A 145 6.28 -15.05 12.99
N GLU A 146 7.37 -15.80 13.17
CA GLU A 146 7.55 -16.79 14.23
C GLU A 146 7.56 -16.17 15.63
N THR A 147 8.02 -14.93 15.76
CA THR A 147 8.29 -14.30 17.06
C THR A 147 7.52 -13.01 17.28
N ALA A 148 6.92 -12.42 16.24
CA ALA A 148 6.22 -11.13 16.32
C ALA A 148 5.17 -11.12 17.42
N ALA A 149 4.35 -12.16 17.51
CA ALA A 149 3.28 -12.29 18.50
C ALA A 149 3.76 -12.33 19.98
N GLY A 150 5.05 -12.53 20.24
CA GLY A 150 5.62 -12.54 21.60
C GLY A 150 6.57 -11.37 21.89
N ARG A 151 6.88 -10.52 20.90
CA ARG A 151 7.83 -9.41 21.06
C ARG A 151 7.10 -8.15 21.54
N PRO A 152 7.57 -7.45 22.60
CA PRO A 152 6.89 -6.27 23.14
C PRO A 152 6.55 -5.22 22.08
N LEU A 153 7.47 -4.95 21.15
CA LEU A 153 7.24 -3.99 20.06
C LEU A 153 6.04 -4.36 19.18
N PHE A 154 5.75 -5.65 18.97
CA PHE A 154 4.72 -6.10 18.03
C PHE A 154 3.49 -6.70 18.71
N LEU A 155 3.54 -6.96 20.02
CA LEU A 155 2.55 -7.75 20.76
C LEU A 155 1.13 -7.23 20.56
N ASP A 156 0.92 -5.94 20.81
CA ASP A 156 -0.40 -5.34 20.65
C ASP A 156 -0.79 -5.25 19.18
N ALA A 157 0.15 -4.89 18.30
CA ALA A 157 -0.16 -4.78 16.87
C ALA A 157 -0.56 -6.14 16.27
N PHE A 158 0.08 -7.23 16.70
CA PHE A 158 -0.27 -8.58 16.27
C PHE A 158 -1.68 -8.97 16.72
N ARG A 159 -2.13 -8.52 17.90
CA ARG A 159 -3.47 -8.84 18.41
C ARG A 159 -4.59 -8.12 17.67
N CYS A 160 -4.36 -6.89 17.23
CA CYS A 160 -5.49 -6.03 16.84
C CYS A 160 -5.19 -4.96 15.78
N ARG A 161 -3.94 -4.82 15.32
CA ARG A 161 -3.54 -3.87 14.28
C ARG A 161 -2.76 -4.59 13.19
N ARG A 162 -3.42 -5.57 12.61
CA ARG A 162 -2.95 -6.32 11.44
C ARG A 162 -3.38 -5.58 10.17
N ALA A 163 -2.55 -5.65 9.15
CA ALA A 163 -2.73 -4.99 7.87
C ALA A 163 -2.35 -5.94 6.73
N LEU A 164 -2.85 -5.63 5.53
CA LEU A 164 -2.46 -6.26 4.28
C LEU A 164 -1.77 -5.22 3.40
N VAL A 165 -0.57 -5.52 2.91
CA VAL A 165 0.17 -4.65 1.99
C VAL A 165 0.02 -5.21 0.58
N PRO A 166 -0.81 -4.60 -0.30
CA PRO A 166 -0.91 -5.07 -1.68
C PRO A 166 0.39 -4.79 -2.44
N ALA A 167 0.80 -5.75 -3.24
CA ALA A 167 1.93 -5.63 -4.16
C ALA A 167 1.73 -6.53 -5.37
N ASP A 168 2.41 -6.20 -6.47
CA ASP A 168 2.57 -7.09 -7.64
C ASP A 168 4.00 -7.62 -7.78
N GLY A 169 4.90 -7.22 -6.89
CA GLY A 169 6.20 -7.81 -6.73
C GLY A 169 6.97 -7.19 -5.56
N PHE A 170 8.00 -7.88 -5.10
CA PHE A 170 8.97 -7.35 -4.14
C PHE A 170 10.39 -7.52 -4.67
N TYR A 171 11.34 -6.78 -4.12
CA TYR A 171 12.73 -6.88 -4.54
C TYR A 171 13.58 -7.59 -3.49
N GLU A 172 14.53 -8.38 -3.97
CA GLU A 172 15.59 -8.97 -3.16
C GLU A 172 16.94 -8.80 -3.83
N TRP A 173 18.00 -8.72 -3.02
CA TRP A 173 19.35 -8.53 -3.52
C TRP A 173 20.19 -9.76 -3.27
N ARG A 174 20.67 -10.36 -4.35
CA ARG A 174 21.72 -11.36 -4.23
C ARG A 174 23.03 -10.65 -3.88
N ARG A 175 23.64 -11.07 -2.78
CA ARG A 175 24.94 -10.53 -2.35
C ARG A 175 26.03 -11.00 -3.33
N ARG A 176 26.70 -10.06 -4.00
CA ARG A 176 27.95 -10.28 -4.76
C ARG A 176 29.07 -9.49 -4.09
N ARG A 177 30.33 -9.82 -4.41
CA ARG A 177 31.52 -9.22 -3.77
C ARG A 177 31.58 -7.69 -3.92
N ASP A 178 31.15 -7.15 -5.06
CA ASP A 178 31.39 -5.73 -5.36
C ASP A 178 30.11 -4.88 -5.38
N ARG A 179 28.96 -5.43 -5.81
CA ARG A 179 27.67 -4.71 -5.85
C ARG A 179 26.47 -5.65 -5.64
N PRO A 180 25.41 -5.22 -4.96
CA PRO A 180 24.23 -6.05 -4.76
C PRO A 180 23.45 -6.13 -6.08
N GLU A 181 23.06 -7.34 -6.48
CA GLU A 181 22.35 -7.60 -7.74
C GLU A 181 20.84 -7.71 -7.44
N PRO A 182 20.01 -6.76 -7.90
CA PRO A 182 18.59 -6.76 -7.59
C PRO A 182 17.81 -7.76 -8.44
N PHE A 183 16.86 -8.41 -7.80
CA PHE A 183 15.88 -9.31 -8.39
C PHE A 183 14.49 -8.81 -8.05
N HIS A 184 13.59 -8.82 -9.04
CA HIS A 184 12.16 -8.60 -8.84
C HIS A 184 11.49 -9.96 -8.72
N VAL A 185 10.78 -10.17 -7.61
CA VAL A 185 10.10 -11.40 -7.22
C VAL A 185 8.60 -11.20 -7.37
N THR A 186 7.94 -12.08 -8.12
CA THR A 186 6.51 -12.01 -8.43
C THR A 186 5.87 -13.38 -8.29
N LEU A 187 4.53 -13.44 -8.28
CA LEU A 187 3.84 -14.70 -8.56
C LEU A 187 4.17 -15.15 -10.00
N ARG A 188 4.26 -16.47 -10.21
CA ARG A 188 4.51 -17.09 -11.52
C ARG A 188 3.50 -16.65 -12.58
N GLU A 189 2.22 -16.64 -12.20
CA GLU A 189 1.11 -16.22 -13.07
C GLU A 189 0.95 -14.69 -13.12
N GLY A 190 1.84 -13.94 -12.48
CA GLY A 190 1.70 -12.51 -12.27
C GLY A 190 0.54 -12.16 -11.32
N GLY A 191 0.11 -10.90 -11.37
CA GLY A 191 -1.01 -10.41 -10.57
C GLY A 191 -0.62 -9.92 -9.18
N LEU A 192 -1.65 -9.64 -8.38
CA LEU A 192 -1.52 -9.08 -7.03
C LEU A 192 -1.37 -10.19 -5.97
N PHE A 193 -0.64 -9.86 -4.93
CA PHE A 193 -0.64 -10.57 -3.66
C PHE A 193 -0.70 -9.58 -2.50
N ALA A 194 -1.03 -10.06 -1.30
CA ALA A 194 -1.04 -9.24 -0.10
C ALA A 194 -0.02 -9.77 0.91
N MET A 195 0.92 -8.92 1.30
CA MET A 195 1.88 -9.23 2.36
C MET A 195 1.25 -8.95 3.72
N ALA A 196 1.38 -9.90 4.66
CA ALA A 196 0.98 -9.71 6.04
C ALA A 196 1.81 -8.60 6.68
N ALA A 197 1.17 -7.66 7.37
CA ALA A 197 1.86 -6.58 8.07
C ALA A 197 1.21 -6.27 9.41
N LEU A 198 1.97 -5.57 10.25
CA LEU A 198 1.53 -5.03 11.53
C LEU A 198 1.68 -3.51 11.48
N TRP A 199 0.70 -2.78 12.01
CA TRP A 199 0.75 -1.33 12.04
C TRP A 199 0.55 -0.75 13.44
N GLN A 200 1.04 0.48 13.63
CA GLN A 200 0.94 1.23 14.87
C GLN A 200 0.62 2.69 14.58
N PRO A 201 -0.20 3.34 15.42
CA PRO A 201 -0.41 4.78 15.33
C PRO A 201 0.90 5.52 15.60
N HIS A 202 1.10 6.67 14.96
CA HIS A 202 2.28 7.49 15.18
C HIS A 202 2.16 8.26 16.51
N ALA A 203 3.19 8.19 17.35
CA ALA A 203 3.16 8.72 18.72
C ALA A 203 2.87 10.24 18.79
N ALA A 204 3.32 11.02 17.81
CA ALA A 204 3.18 12.48 17.82
C ALA A 204 1.77 13.01 17.49
N HIS A 205 0.85 12.15 17.02
CA HIS A 205 -0.44 12.59 16.50
C HIS A 205 -1.64 11.94 17.21
N GLY A 206 -1.40 11.18 18.28
CA GLY A 206 -2.47 10.54 19.05
C GLY A 206 -3.29 9.52 18.24
N ALA A 207 -4.40 9.09 18.83
CA ALA A 207 -5.23 7.98 18.32
C ALA A 207 -6.30 8.39 17.28
N HIS A 208 -6.28 9.65 16.82
CA HIS A 208 -7.34 10.20 15.96
C HIS A 208 -6.72 10.79 14.69
N GLY A 209 -6.97 10.15 13.55
CA GLY A 209 -6.68 10.70 12.21
C GLY A 209 -5.20 10.73 11.78
N ALA A 210 -4.27 10.21 12.58
CA ALA A 210 -2.86 10.18 12.23
C ALA A 210 -2.49 9.02 11.30
N ARG A 211 -1.70 9.32 10.27
CA ARG A 211 -0.96 8.29 9.52
C ARG A 211 -0.06 7.54 10.50
N GLY A 212 -0.32 6.25 10.68
CA GLY A 212 0.53 5.37 11.46
C GLY A 212 1.72 4.88 10.62
N ALA A 213 2.42 3.88 11.16
CA ALA A 213 3.50 3.19 10.50
C ALA A 213 3.25 1.69 10.48
N PHE A 214 3.84 0.98 9.52
CA PHE A 214 3.72 -0.48 9.40
C PHE A 214 5.08 -1.18 9.23
N ALA A 215 5.10 -2.46 9.59
CA ALA A 215 6.19 -3.39 9.31
C ALA A 215 5.64 -4.66 8.65
N ILE A 216 6.33 -5.16 7.62
CA ILE A 216 5.95 -6.37 6.90
C ILE A 216 6.39 -7.60 7.70
N LEU A 217 5.52 -8.60 7.79
CA LEU A 217 5.88 -9.89 8.36
C LEU A 217 6.66 -10.70 7.33
N THR A 218 7.79 -11.23 7.76
CA THR A 218 8.63 -12.10 6.95
C THR A 218 8.59 -13.52 7.50
N GLY A 219 8.84 -14.51 6.65
CA GLY A 219 8.97 -15.93 6.95
C GLY A 219 10.17 -16.57 6.24
N PRO A 220 10.45 -17.85 6.46
CA PRO A 220 11.54 -18.56 5.78
C PRO A 220 11.30 -18.58 4.27
N ALA A 221 12.34 -18.32 3.49
CA ALA A 221 12.26 -18.42 2.03
C ALA A 221 12.09 -19.88 1.57
N PRO A 222 11.25 -20.15 0.56
CA PRO A 222 11.22 -21.45 -0.12
C PRO A 222 12.54 -21.67 -0.89
N ALA A 223 12.84 -22.92 -1.23
CA ALA A 223 14.14 -23.31 -1.76
C ALA A 223 14.66 -22.45 -2.95
N PRO A 224 13.84 -22.10 -3.96
CA PRO A 224 14.31 -21.26 -5.08
C PRO A 224 14.76 -19.85 -4.63
N LEU A 225 14.04 -19.25 -3.67
CA LEU A 225 14.31 -17.89 -3.20
C LEU A 225 15.45 -17.80 -2.19
N ARG A 226 15.85 -18.92 -1.57
CA ARG A 226 17.02 -18.98 -0.68
C ARG A 226 18.33 -18.60 -1.38
N ALA A 227 18.38 -18.71 -2.72
CA ALA A 227 19.51 -18.21 -3.50
C ALA A 227 19.64 -16.67 -3.48
N LEU A 228 18.56 -15.95 -3.12
CA LEU A 228 18.54 -14.50 -2.96
C LEU A 228 18.66 -14.12 -1.49
N HIS A 229 17.79 -14.68 -0.63
CA HIS A 229 17.76 -14.41 0.81
C HIS A 229 17.09 -15.57 1.57
N ASP A 230 17.44 -15.78 2.83
CA ASP A 230 16.81 -16.79 3.70
C ASP A 230 15.37 -16.45 4.14
N ARG A 231 14.87 -15.27 3.78
CA ARG A 231 13.59 -14.72 4.23
C ARG A 231 12.83 -14.07 3.07
N VAL A 232 11.51 -14.15 3.12
CA VAL A 232 10.56 -13.55 2.16
C VAL A 232 9.37 -12.95 2.92
N PRO A 233 8.55 -12.08 2.32
CA PRO A 233 7.31 -11.64 2.95
C PRO A 233 6.38 -12.84 3.15
N ILE A 234 5.60 -12.82 4.23
CA ILE A 234 4.47 -13.74 4.37
C ILE A 234 3.33 -13.22 3.50
N LEU A 235 2.88 -14.05 2.57
CA LEU A 235 1.71 -13.76 1.75
C LEU A 235 0.47 -14.35 2.43
N VAL A 236 -0.56 -13.53 2.59
CA VAL A 236 -1.89 -13.98 3.03
C VAL A 236 -2.72 -14.27 1.79
N GLU A 237 -3.42 -15.39 1.79
CA GLU A 237 -4.35 -15.71 0.71
C GLU A 237 -5.65 -14.90 0.83
N PRO A 238 -6.34 -14.61 -0.30
CA PRO A 238 -7.60 -13.85 -0.28
C PRO A 238 -8.63 -14.40 0.71
N ALA A 239 -8.77 -15.73 0.79
CA ALA A 239 -9.68 -16.39 1.72
C ALA A 239 -9.36 -16.11 3.21
N GLY A 240 -8.11 -15.74 3.52
CA GLY A 240 -7.66 -15.41 4.87
C GLY A 240 -7.73 -13.92 5.21
N PHE A 241 -8.11 -13.03 4.28
CA PHE A 241 -8.05 -11.58 4.50
C PHE A 241 -8.92 -11.11 5.67
N ASP A 242 -10.17 -11.59 5.75
CA ASP A 242 -11.06 -11.19 6.83
C ASP A 242 -10.57 -11.65 8.19
N ALA A 243 -10.21 -12.94 8.30
CA ALA A 243 -9.67 -13.49 9.54
C ALA A 243 -8.36 -12.78 9.94
N TRP A 244 -7.48 -12.50 8.97
CA TRP A 244 -6.25 -11.77 9.24
C TRP A 244 -6.52 -10.34 9.73
N LEU A 245 -7.49 -9.61 9.18
CA LEU A 245 -7.73 -8.23 9.59
C LEU A 245 -8.65 -8.08 10.82
N ASP A 246 -9.44 -9.10 11.17
CA ASP A 246 -10.41 -9.02 12.26
C ASP A 246 -9.74 -9.15 13.65
N PRO A 247 -9.78 -8.11 14.51
CA PRO A 247 -9.19 -8.16 15.85
C PRO A 247 -9.83 -9.21 16.78
N ARG A 248 -10.98 -9.79 16.41
CA ARG A 248 -11.63 -10.90 17.13
C ARG A 248 -10.99 -12.24 16.82
N THR A 249 -10.29 -12.38 15.70
CA THR A 249 -9.48 -13.55 15.37
C THR A 249 -8.37 -13.70 16.41
N GLY A 250 -8.36 -14.85 17.09
CA GLY A 250 -7.38 -15.15 18.14
C GLY A 250 -5.96 -15.19 17.60
N VAL A 251 -4.96 -15.03 18.48
CA VAL A 251 -3.54 -15.00 18.11
C VAL A 251 -3.11 -16.29 17.39
N ASP A 252 -3.58 -17.44 17.84
CA ASP A 252 -3.20 -18.73 17.25
C ASP A 252 -3.86 -18.97 15.89
N GLU A 253 -5.10 -18.53 15.72
CA GLU A 253 -5.78 -18.54 14.42
C GLU A 253 -5.09 -17.57 13.45
N ALA A 254 -4.75 -16.36 13.89
CA ALA A 254 -4.00 -15.41 13.08
C ALA A 254 -2.61 -15.94 12.68
N ARG A 255 -1.93 -16.68 13.56
CA ARG A 255 -0.66 -17.37 13.24
C ARG A 255 -0.84 -18.47 12.21
N ALA A 256 -1.95 -19.20 12.25
CA ALA A 256 -2.22 -20.27 11.29
C ALA A 256 -2.35 -19.75 9.85
N LEU A 257 -2.72 -18.48 9.67
CA LEU A 257 -2.77 -17.81 8.36
C LEU A 257 -1.38 -17.45 7.80
N LEU A 258 -0.31 -17.53 8.62
CA LEU A 258 1.05 -17.14 8.23
C LEU A 258 1.88 -18.31 7.66
N ARG A 259 1.24 -19.37 7.16
CA ARG A 259 1.91 -20.54 6.56
C ARG A 259 2.65 -20.23 5.26
N ASN A 260 2.27 -19.14 4.58
CA ASN A 260 2.89 -18.65 3.36
C ASN A 260 2.89 -19.66 2.20
N GLU A 261 1.78 -20.37 2.01
CA GLU A 261 1.66 -21.43 0.99
C GLU A 261 1.89 -20.89 -0.43
N LEU A 262 1.45 -19.65 -0.70
CA LEU A 262 1.72 -18.93 -1.95
C LEU A 262 3.21 -18.71 -2.25
N ALA A 263 4.12 -18.81 -1.28
CA ALA A 263 5.54 -18.61 -1.52
C ALA A 263 6.12 -19.63 -2.53
N GLY A 264 5.54 -20.83 -2.63
CA GLY A 264 5.95 -21.83 -3.62
C GLY A 264 5.70 -21.40 -5.08
N SER A 265 4.78 -20.46 -5.29
CA SER A 265 4.42 -19.92 -6.60
C SER A 265 5.25 -18.71 -7.01
N LEU A 266 6.19 -18.28 -6.16
CA LEU A 266 7.04 -17.13 -6.45
C LEU A 266 8.16 -17.49 -7.44
N VAL A 267 8.40 -16.57 -8.37
CA VAL A 267 9.50 -16.60 -9.34
C VAL A 267 10.25 -15.28 -9.28
N PHE A 268 11.48 -15.24 -9.77
CA PHE A 268 12.29 -14.03 -9.75
C PHE A 268 13.08 -13.83 -11.04
N ARG A 269 13.34 -12.57 -11.38
CA ARG A 269 14.18 -12.17 -12.51
C ARG A 269 15.10 -11.02 -12.12
N ALA A 270 16.29 -10.98 -12.70
CA ALA A 270 17.22 -9.87 -12.48
C ALA A 270 16.67 -8.58 -13.11
N VAL A 271 16.82 -7.45 -12.42
CA VAL A 271 16.35 -6.13 -12.87
C VAL A 271 17.47 -5.10 -12.86
N ASP A 272 17.20 -3.94 -13.44
CA ASP A 272 18.16 -2.83 -13.50
C ASP A 272 18.58 -2.34 -12.10
N PRO A 273 19.88 -2.12 -11.83
CA PRO A 273 20.40 -1.55 -10.59
C PRO A 273 19.81 -0.19 -10.20
N ARG A 274 19.10 0.51 -11.09
CA ARG A 274 18.32 1.72 -10.80
C ARG A 274 17.45 1.56 -9.55
N VAL A 275 16.89 0.38 -9.33
CA VAL A 275 16.04 0.10 -8.16
C VAL A 275 16.77 0.29 -6.82
N ASN A 276 18.11 0.27 -6.81
CA ASN A 276 18.93 0.46 -5.61
C ASN A 276 18.73 1.83 -4.98
N ASP A 277 18.48 2.87 -5.78
CA ASP A 277 18.25 4.23 -5.27
C ASP A 277 16.75 4.47 -5.03
N PRO A 278 16.32 4.76 -3.79
CA PRO A 278 14.93 5.01 -3.47
C PRO A 278 14.31 6.27 -4.05
N ALA A 279 15.11 7.16 -4.63
CA ALA A 279 14.60 8.30 -5.38
C ALA A 279 14.00 7.91 -6.74
N PHE A 280 14.38 6.75 -7.30
CA PHE A 280 13.82 6.26 -8.57
C PHE A 280 12.59 5.39 -8.32
N ASP A 281 11.46 5.81 -8.86
CA ASP A 281 10.13 5.17 -8.73
C ASP A 281 9.39 5.23 -10.07
N ASP A 282 9.98 4.59 -11.08
CA ASP A 282 9.55 4.63 -12.47
C ASP A 282 9.71 3.25 -13.14
N PRO A 283 9.11 3.04 -14.34
CA PRO A 283 9.14 1.74 -15.02
C PRO A 283 10.52 1.14 -15.24
N ALA A 284 11.58 1.96 -15.33
CA ALA A 284 12.93 1.44 -15.55
C ALA A 284 13.47 0.67 -14.34
N CYS A 285 12.88 0.81 -13.15
CA CYS A 285 13.18 -0.06 -12.00
C CYS A 285 12.82 -1.54 -12.25
N LEU A 286 11.88 -1.79 -13.18
CA LEU A 286 11.46 -3.13 -13.60
C LEU A 286 12.14 -3.58 -14.89
N ALA A 287 12.97 -2.75 -15.52
CA ALA A 287 13.68 -3.13 -16.72
C ALA A 287 14.59 -4.35 -16.44
N PRO A 288 14.83 -5.23 -17.43
CA PRO A 288 15.80 -6.30 -17.28
C PRO A 288 17.18 -5.76 -16.90
N ALA A 289 17.94 -6.52 -16.11
CA ALA A 289 19.32 -6.16 -15.82
C ALA A 289 20.12 -5.97 -17.13
N PRO A 290 20.99 -4.95 -17.21
CA PRO A 290 21.81 -4.74 -18.40
C PRO A 290 22.68 -5.97 -18.64
N GLN A 291 22.73 -6.43 -19.89
CA GLN A 291 23.65 -7.49 -20.29
C GLN A 291 25.07 -6.94 -20.16
N LEU A 292 25.90 -7.58 -19.35
CA LEU A 292 27.34 -7.34 -19.42
C LEU A 292 27.80 -7.89 -20.77
N SER A 293 28.01 -7.00 -21.73
CA SER A 293 28.69 -7.36 -22.98
C SER A 293 30.05 -7.94 -22.60
N LEU A 294 30.24 -9.25 -22.83
CA LEU A 294 31.56 -9.86 -22.79
C LEU A 294 32.37 -9.25 -23.94
N LEU A 295 33.18 -8.26 -23.63
CA LEU A 295 34.29 -7.80 -24.48
C LEU A 295 35.51 -8.67 -24.21
#